data_AF-A0A5V0TEZ9-F1
#
_entry.id   AF-A0A5V0TEZ9-F1
#
_cell.length_a   1.000
_cell.length_b   1.000
_cell.length_c   1.000
_cell.angle_alpha   90.00
_cell.angle_beta   90.00
_cell.angle_gamma   90.00
#
_symmetry.space_group_name_H-M   'P 1'
#
loop_
_entity.id
_entity.type
_entity.pdbx_description
1 polymer ?
#
loop_
_entity_poly.entity_id
_entity_poly.type
_entity_poly.pdbx_seq_one_letter_code
_entity_poly.pdbx_strand_id
1 'polypeptide(L)'
;MKFVAPEQVPEQAEVIKNTPFWPDVDLSEFRSVMRTDGTVTQPRLKQVVLTAISEVNAELYDFRNRQQLLGYRTLAEVPADMLDGKSERIRHYHNAVFCWARAVLNERYQDYDATASGVKRGEELAEASGDLWRDARWAISRVQDAPHCTVELI
;
A
#
# COMPACT_ATOMS: atom_id res chain seq x y z
N MET A 1 17.51 41.70 -5.44
CA MET A 1 17.48 40.33 -5.99
C MET A 1 16.09 39.76 -5.74
N LYS A 2 15.31 39.43 -6.79
CA LYS A 2 14.00 38.78 -6.65
C LYS A 2 14.22 37.29 -6.42
N PHE A 3 13.87 36.80 -5.24
CA PHE A 3 13.74 35.36 -5.01
C PHE A 3 12.54 34.86 -5.82
N VAL A 4 12.79 34.06 -6.84
CA VAL A 4 11.76 33.28 -7.52
C VAL A 4 11.70 31.96 -6.76
N ALA A 5 10.62 31.74 -6.02
CA ALA A 5 10.35 30.43 -5.43
C ALA A 5 10.23 29.41 -6.58
N PRO A 6 10.84 28.22 -6.49
CA PRO A 6 10.63 27.19 -7.50
C PRO A 6 9.13 26.91 -7.57
N GLU A 7 8.56 27.09 -8.75
CA GLU A 7 7.18 26.77 -9.03
C GLU A 7 6.98 25.29 -8.72
N GLN A 8 6.10 24.98 -7.75
CA GLN A 8 5.74 23.61 -7.45
C GLN A 8 5.11 23.04 -8.70
N VAL A 9 5.84 22.14 -9.39
CA VAL A 9 5.29 21.37 -10.49
C VAL A 9 4.03 20.71 -9.94
N PRO A 10 2.84 20.95 -10.53
CA PRO A 10 1.63 20.30 -10.06
C PRO A 10 1.88 18.81 -10.13
N GLU A 11 1.84 18.16 -8.96
CA GLU A 11 2.02 16.72 -8.84
C GLU A 11 0.87 16.09 -9.63
N GLN A 12 1.15 15.70 -10.87
CA GLN A 12 0.15 15.08 -11.72
C GLN A 12 -0.34 13.84 -10.99
N ALA A 13 -1.65 13.80 -10.72
CA ALA A 13 -2.31 12.66 -10.11
C ALA A 13 -1.98 11.41 -10.93
N GLU A 14 -1.07 10.61 -10.42
CA GLU A 14 -0.55 9.44 -11.11
C GLU A 14 -1.27 8.22 -10.59
N VAL A 15 -2.24 7.76 -11.37
CA VAL A 15 -2.99 6.54 -11.09
C VAL A 15 -2.29 5.37 -11.76
N ILE A 16 -1.88 4.39 -10.97
CA ILE A 16 -1.31 3.13 -11.46
C ILE A 16 -2.46 2.21 -11.87
N LYS A 17 -2.52 1.89 -13.16
CA LYS A 17 -3.50 0.94 -13.71
C LYS A 17 -3.18 -0.48 -13.29
N ASN A 18 -4.19 -1.18 -12.80
CA ASN A 18 -4.08 -2.57 -12.37
C ASN A 18 -4.61 -3.53 -13.45
N THR A 19 -4.53 -4.83 -13.19
CA THR A 19 -5.21 -5.83 -14.01
C THR A 19 -6.74 -5.72 -13.81
N PRO A 20 -7.57 -6.13 -14.80
CA PRO A 20 -9.01 -5.82 -14.80
C PRO A 20 -9.82 -6.22 -13.56
N PHE A 21 -9.36 -7.22 -12.81
CA PHE A 21 -10.06 -7.68 -11.60
C PHE A 21 -9.84 -6.74 -10.39
N TRP A 22 -8.65 -6.15 -10.29
CA TRP A 22 -8.21 -5.39 -9.12
C TRP A 22 -8.40 -3.88 -9.34
N PRO A 23 -8.66 -3.10 -8.28
CA PRO A 23 -8.80 -1.65 -8.42
C PRO A 23 -7.45 -0.98 -8.75
N ASP A 24 -7.52 0.10 -9.53
CA ASP A 24 -6.39 0.99 -9.81
C ASP A 24 -5.95 1.72 -8.54
N VAL A 25 -4.68 2.08 -8.43
CA VAL A 25 -4.12 2.70 -7.23
C VAL A 25 -3.70 4.14 -7.49
N ASP A 26 -4.21 5.09 -6.71
CA ASP A 26 -3.85 6.50 -6.79
C ASP A 26 -2.67 6.83 -5.86
N LEU A 27 -1.57 7.34 -6.44
CA LEU A 27 -0.39 7.73 -5.66
C LEU A 27 -0.64 8.95 -4.76
N SER A 28 -1.55 9.85 -5.13
CA SER A 28 -1.91 11.01 -4.32
C SER A 28 -2.70 10.58 -3.06
N GLU A 29 -3.59 9.60 -3.21
CA GLU A 29 -4.30 8.98 -2.09
C GLU A 29 -3.32 8.30 -1.14
N PHE A 30 -2.36 7.52 -1.67
CA PHE A 30 -1.31 6.90 -0.86
C PHE A 30 -0.55 7.95 -0.03
N ARG A 31 -0.11 9.05 -0.65
CA ARG A 31 0.63 10.12 0.05
C ARG A 31 -0.20 10.75 1.17
N SER A 32 -1.49 10.99 0.89
CA SER A 32 -2.43 11.58 1.84
C SER A 32 -2.67 10.66 3.04
N VAL A 33 -3.00 9.39 2.79
CA VAL A 33 -3.35 8.41 3.82
C VAL A 33 -2.13 8.01 4.65
N MET A 34 -0.99 7.72 4.01
CA MET A 34 0.22 7.21 4.69
C MET A 34 1.14 8.32 5.22
N ARG A 35 0.78 9.59 4.98
CA ARG A 35 1.52 10.78 5.40
C ARG A 35 3.01 10.65 5.08
N THR A 36 3.32 10.43 3.80
CA THR A 36 4.73 10.40 3.37
C THR A 36 5.26 11.81 3.22
N ASP A 37 6.34 12.12 3.93
CA ASP A 37 7.07 13.37 3.76
C ASP A 37 7.61 13.46 2.33
N GLY A 38 7.69 14.67 1.76
CA GLY A 38 8.10 14.93 0.37
C GLY A 38 9.53 14.51 0.00
N THR A 39 10.20 13.74 0.86
CA THR A 39 11.53 13.17 0.67
C THR A 39 11.53 12.02 -0.35
N VAL A 40 10.40 11.33 -0.53
CA VAL A 40 10.24 10.26 -1.53
C VAL A 40 9.86 10.87 -2.88
N THR A 41 10.80 10.80 -3.83
CA THR A 41 10.56 11.23 -5.21
C THR A 41 9.46 10.41 -5.87
N GLN A 42 8.71 11.03 -6.78
CA GLN A 42 7.59 10.39 -7.48
C GLN A 42 7.99 9.07 -8.20
N PRO A 43 9.12 9.00 -8.95
CA PRO A 43 9.53 7.74 -9.59
C PRO A 43 9.81 6.61 -8.57
N ARG A 44 10.42 6.95 -7.43
CA ARG A 44 10.69 5.97 -6.36
C ARG A 44 9.38 5.47 -5.74
N LEU A 45 8.44 6.38 -5.47
CA LEU A 45 7.13 6.01 -4.96
C LEU A 45 6.40 5.07 -5.92
N LYS A 46 6.32 5.45 -7.20
CA LYS A 46 5.68 4.64 -8.24
C LYS A 46 6.27 3.22 -8.30
N GLN A 47 7.59 3.10 -8.28
CA GLN A 47 8.25 1.80 -8.32
C GLN A 47 7.88 0.92 -7.12
N VAL A 48 7.88 1.49 -5.91
CA VAL A 48 7.54 0.73 -4.69
C VAL A 48 6.06 0.31 -4.69
N VAL A 49 5.16 1.18 -5.13
CA VAL A 49 3.72 0.85 -5.21
C VAL A 49 3.46 -0.21 -6.29
N LEU A 50 4.16 -0.17 -7.44
CA LEU A 50 4.08 -1.24 -8.44
C LEU A 50 4.50 -2.60 -7.87
N THR A 51 5.58 -2.64 -7.09
CA THR A 51 5.99 -3.86 -6.39
C THR A 51 4.91 -4.32 -5.40
N ALA A 52 4.41 -3.43 -4.55
CA ALA A 52 3.37 -3.76 -3.59
C ALA A 52 2.09 -4.31 -4.26
N ILE A 53 1.64 -3.70 -5.36
CA ILE A 53 0.51 -4.21 -6.15
C ILE A 53 0.80 -5.63 -6.66
N SER A 54 1.99 -5.87 -7.20
CA SER A 54 2.37 -7.19 -7.72
C SER A 54 2.35 -8.26 -6.63
N GLU A 55 2.91 -7.98 -5.46
CA GLU A 55 2.95 -8.91 -4.33
C GLU A 55 1.54 -9.20 -3.78
N VAL A 56 0.73 -8.16 -3.54
CA VAL A 56 -0.65 -8.32 -3.07
C VAL A 56 -1.49 -9.12 -4.08
N ASN A 57 -1.32 -8.86 -5.38
CA ASN A 57 -2.00 -9.59 -6.44
C ASN A 57 -1.58 -11.06 -6.50
N ALA A 58 -0.31 -11.36 -6.23
CA ALA A 58 0.21 -12.72 -6.20
C ALA A 58 -0.36 -13.50 -5.01
N GLU A 59 -0.40 -12.89 -3.83
CA GLU A 59 -0.98 -13.53 -2.64
C GLU A 59 -2.48 -13.79 -2.77
N LEU A 60 -3.20 -12.92 -3.47
CA LEU A 60 -4.63 -13.06 -3.72
C LEU A 60 -4.96 -13.81 -5.02
N TYR A 61 -3.98 -14.43 -5.67
CA TYR A 61 -4.15 -15.10 -6.96
C TYR A 61 -5.23 -16.18 -6.92
N ASP A 62 -5.18 -17.08 -5.94
CA ASP A 62 -6.14 -18.18 -5.81
C ASP A 62 -7.53 -17.68 -5.44
N PHE A 63 -7.63 -16.63 -4.63
CA PHE A 63 -8.90 -15.96 -4.35
C PHE A 63 -9.50 -15.41 -5.64
N ARG A 64 -8.74 -14.63 -6.43
CA ARG A 64 -9.21 -14.09 -7.71
C ARG A 64 -9.71 -15.20 -8.64
N ASN A 65 -8.94 -16.27 -8.80
CA ASN A 65 -9.32 -17.39 -9.67
C ASN A 65 -10.66 -18.00 -9.25
N ARG A 66 -10.86 -18.23 -7.95
CA ARG A 66 -12.14 -18.73 -7.42
C ARG A 66 -13.29 -17.77 -7.70
N GLN A 67 -13.10 -16.46 -7.49
CA GLN A 67 -14.15 -15.47 -7.76
C GLN A 67 -14.49 -15.36 -9.25
N GLN A 68 -13.49 -15.44 -10.14
CA GLN A 68 -13.70 -15.44 -11.58
C GLN A 68 -14.46 -16.69 -12.06
N LEU A 69 -14.21 -17.87 -11.46
CA LEU A 69 -14.98 -19.09 -11.72
C LEU A 69 -16.45 -18.96 -11.27
N LEU A 70 -16.72 -18.16 -10.24
CA LEU A 70 -18.08 -17.82 -9.81
C LEU A 70 -18.75 -16.75 -10.68
N GLY A 71 -18.03 -16.21 -11.68
CA GLY A 71 -18.55 -15.25 -12.66
C GLY A 71 -18.28 -13.78 -12.33
N TYR A 72 -17.63 -13.47 -11.21
CA TYR A 72 -17.27 -12.10 -10.85
C TYR A 72 -16.08 -11.60 -11.67
N ARG A 73 -16.23 -10.47 -12.36
CA ARG A 73 -15.21 -9.89 -13.25
C ARG A 73 -14.30 -8.93 -12.53
N THR A 74 -14.80 -8.29 -11.47
CA THR A 74 -14.07 -7.29 -10.68
C THR A 74 -14.23 -7.56 -9.19
N LEU A 75 -13.29 -7.08 -8.38
CA LEU A 75 -13.37 -7.17 -6.92
C LEU A 75 -14.64 -6.49 -6.36
N ALA A 76 -15.11 -5.43 -7.03
CA ALA A 76 -16.32 -4.71 -6.64
C ALA A 76 -17.61 -5.55 -6.74
N GLU A 77 -17.63 -6.54 -7.64
CA GLU A 77 -18.76 -7.45 -7.85
C GLU A 77 -18.78 -8.60 -6.84
N VAL A 78 -17.66 -8.86 -6.17
CA VAL A 78 -17.58 -9.93 -5.17
C VAL A 78 -18.41 -9.52 -3.94
N PRO A 79 -19.33 -10.36 -3.46
CA PRO A 79 -20.18 -10.05 -2.32
C PRO A 79 -19.37 -9.63 -1.09
N ALA A 80 -19.72 -8.48 -0.53
CA ALA A 80 -19.14 -7.90 0.67
C ALA A 80 -20.07 -6.81 1.22
N ASP A 81 -19.82 -6.37 2.45
CA ASP A 81 -20.50 -5.20 2.97
C ASP A 81 -20.08 -3.93 2.22
N MET A 82 -21.00 -2.97 2.16
CA MET A 82 -20.80 -1.71 1.47
C MET A 82 -20.50 -0.62 2.49
N LEU A 83 -19.32 0.00 2.39
CA LEU A 83 -18.91 1.14 3.19
C LEU A 83 -18.80 2.35 2.28
N ASP A 84 -19.56 3.40 2.58
CA ASP A 84 -19.62 4.63 1.77
C ASP A 84 -19.88 4.35 0.28
N GLY A 85 -20.80 3.42 0.01
CA GLY A 85 -21.19 3.03 -1.35
C GLY A 85 -20.15 2.22 -2.13
N LYS A 86 -19.06 1.78 -1.50
CA LYS A 86 -18.04 0.90 -2.10
C LYS A 86 -17.91 -0.41 -1.33
N SER A 87 -17.58 -1.49 -2.03
CA SER A 87 -17.27 -2.77 -1.39
C SER A 87 -16.11 -2.62 -0.41
N GLU A 88 -16.26 -3.11 0.83
CA GLU A 88 -15.19 -3.07 1.83
C GLU A 88 -13.92 -3.80 1.38
N ARG A 89 -14.04 -4.78 0.46
CA ARG A 89 -12.89 -5.49 -0.12
C ARG A 89 -11.98 -4.55 -0.90
N ILE A 90 -12.52 -3.53 -1.57
CA ILE A 90 -11.71 -2.51 -2.26
C ILE A 90 -10.88 -1.74 -1.23
N ARG A 91 -11.49 -1.36 -0.11
CA ARG A 91 -10.78 -0.66 0.98
C ARG A 91 -9.67 -1.52 1.57
N HIS A 92 -9.94 -2.80 1.82
CA HIS A 92 -8.92 -3.73 2.31
C HIS A 92 -7.79 -3.94 1.30
N TYR A 93 -8.10 -4.04 0.00
CA TYR A 93 -7.07 -4.14 -1.04
C TYR A 93 -6.14 -2.92 -1.05
N HIS A 94 -6.69 -1.70 -1.03
CA HIS A 94 -5.87 -0.49 -0.96
C HIS A 94 -5.03 -0.44 0.31
N ASN A 95 -5.61 -0.80 1.46
CA ASN A 95 -4.86 -0.83 2.72
C ASN A 95 -3.68 -1.82 2.66
N ALA A 96 -3.88 -3.00 2.07
CA ALA A 96 -2.82 -3.99 1.87
C ALA A 96 -1.66 -3.40 1.05
N VAL A 97 -1.96 -2.81 -0.11
CA VAL A 97 -0.97 -2.19 -0.99
C VAL A 97 -0.25 -1.03 -0.30
N PHE A 98 -1.00 -0.19 0.40
CA PHE A 98 -0.45 0.99 1.07
C PHE A 98 0.48 0.59 2.22
N CYS A 99 0.04 -0.29 3.12
CA CYS A 99 0.85 -0.75 4.24
C CYS A 99 2.14 -1.44 3.75
N TRP A 100 2.03 -2.30 2.74
CA TRP A 100 3.19 -2.93 2.10
C TRP A 100 4.18 -1.90 1.54
N ALA A 101 3.69 -0.97 0.72
CA ALA A 101 4.54 0.05 0.12
C ALA A 101 5.20 0.95 1.17
N ARG A 102 4.48 1.30 2.24
CA ARG A 102 5.02 2.12 3.33
C ARG A 102 6.08 1.37 4.14
N ALA A 103 5.88 0.09 4.43
CA ALA A 103 6.88 -0.73 5.12
C ALA A 103 8.19 -0.79 4.32
N VAL A 104 8.11 -1.07 3.01
CA VAL A 104 9.28 -1.09 2.12
C VAL A 104 9.98 0.28 2.05
N LEU A 105 9.22 1.38 2.06
CA LEU A 105 9.81 2.72 2.08
C LEU A 105 10.56 3.00 3.38
N ASN A 106 10.01 2.58 4.52
CA ASN A 106 10.64 2.76 5.83
C ASN A 106 11.93 1.94 5.95
N GLU A 107 11.90 0.66 5.55
CA GLU A 107 13.07 -0.22 5.53
C GLU A 107 14.19 0.36 4.66
N ARG A 108 13.87 0.84 3.45
CA ARG A 108 14.85 1.46 2.56
C ARG A 108 15.32 2.85 2.98
N TYR A 109 14.68 3.47 3.97
CA TYR A 109 15.15 4.74 4.55
C TYR A 109 16.22 4.48 5.61
N GLN A 110 16.09 3.40 6.37
CA GLN A 110 17.09 2.97 7.36
C GLN A 110 18.47 2.75 6.73
N ASP A 111 18.53 2.19 5.52
CA ASP A 111 19.81 1.95 4.82
C ASP A 111 20.56 3.24 4.43
N TYR A 112 19.90 4.40 4.44
CA TYR A 112 20.42 5.63 3.85
C TYR A 112 21.13 6.56 4.84
N ASP A 113 20.83 6.51 6.14
CA ASP A 113 21.38 7.44 7.15
C ASP A 113 22.00 6.71 8.35
N ALA A 114 23.32 6.54 8.32
CA ALA A 114 24.12 5.89 9.36
C ALA A 114 24.55 6.83 10.51
N THR A 115 24.02 8.06 10.57
CA THR A 115 24.32 8.97 11.69
C THR A 115 23.70 8.49 13.00
N ALA A 116 24.18 8.93 14.17
CA ALA A 116 23.58 8.54 15.46
C ALA A 116 22.09 8.93 15.57
N SER A 117 21.68 10.05 14.97
CA SER A 117 20.28 10.43 14.80
C SER A 117 19.54 9.54 13.81
N GLY A 118 20.20 9.15 12.71
CA GLY A 118 19.68 8.21 11.72
C GLY A 118 19.45 6.81 12.28
N VAL A 119 20.34 6.32 13.15
CA VAL A 119 20.21 5.02 13.83
C VAL A 119 18.97 4.99 14.73
N LYS A 120 18.80 5.98 15.62
CA LYS A 120 17.62 6.05 16.49
C LYS A 120 16.33 6.17 15.68
N ARG A 121 16.35 6.98 14.61
CA ARG A 121 15.21 7.10 13.70
C ARG A 121 14.94 5.82 12.93
N GLY A 122 15.98 5.08 12.57
CA GLY A 122 15.91 3.78 11.93
C GLY A 122 15.25 2.73 12.82
N GLU A 123 15.58 2.68 14.11
CA GLU A 123 14.93 1.79 15.09
C GLU A 123 13.43 2.07 15.22
N GLU A 124 13.03 3.34 15.36
CA GLU A 124 11.60 3.73 15.39
C GLU A 124 10.87 3.36 14.10
N LEU A 125 11.52 3.52 12.95
CA LEU A 125 10.96 3.15 11.65
C LEU A 125 10.85 1.63 11.50
N ALA A 126 11.78 0.85 12.06
CA ALA A 126 11.76 -0.61 12.00
C ALA A 126 10.58 -1.20 12.79
N GLU A 127 10.31 -0.68 13.99
CA GLU A 127 9.13 -1.07 14.77
C GLU A 127 7.83 -0.75 14.01
N ALA A 128 7.73 0.47 13.49
CA ALA A 128 6.59 0.88 12.67
C ALA A 128 6.43 0.04 11.38
N SER A 129 7.54 -0.40 10.76
CA SER A 129 7.51 -1.31 9.61
C SER A 129 6.91 -2.67 9.97
N GLY A 130 7.23 -3.22 11.14
CA GLY A 130 6.66 -4.47 11.63
C GLY A 130 5.13 -4.41 11.75
N ASP A 131 4.61 -3.31 12.30
CA ASP A 131 3.17 -3.07 12.39
C ASP A 131 2.53 -2.92 11.01
N LEU A 132 3.17 -2.19 10.09
CA LEU A 132 2.69 -2.06 8.71
C LEU A 132 2.66 -3.41 7.97
N TRP A 133 3.65 -4.27 8.17
CA TRP A 133 3.63 -5.62 7.62
C TRP A 133 2.47 -6.44 8.19
N ARG A 134 2.21 -6.35 9.50
CA ARG A 134 1.06 -7.01 10.14
C ARG A 134 -0.27 -6.51 9.55
N ASP A 135 -0.42 -5.20 9.41
CA ASP A 135 -1.63 -4.57 8.86
C ASP A 135 -1.84 -4.96 7.40
N ALA A 136 -0.77 -5.05 6.61
CA ALA A 136 -0.86 -5.54 5.23
C ALA A 136 -1.38 -6.98 5.19
N ARG A 137 -0.87 -7.86 6.06
CA ARG A 137 -1.31 -9.28 6.15
C ARG A 137 -2.75 -9.41 6.59
N TRP A 138 -3.19 -8.59 7.56
CA TRP A 138 -4.58 -8.55 7.98
C TRP A 138 -5.48 -8.06 6.86
N ALA A 139 -5.09 -7.01 6.15
CA ALA A 139 -5.84 -6.48 5.03
C ALA A 139 -5.99 -7.52 3.90
N ILE A 140 -4.92 -8.23 3.53
CA ILE A 140 -4.97 -9.33 2.55
C ILE A 140 -5.94 -10.42 3.01
N SER A 141 -5.87 -10.82 4.29
CA SER A 141 -6.77 -11.83 4.85
C SER A 141 -8.23 -11.40 4.77
N ARG A 142 -8.53 -10.13 5.08
CA ARG A 142 -9.87 -9.55 4.96
C ARG A 142 -10.38 -9.49 3.52
N VAL A 143 -9.51 -9.27 2.53
CA VAL A 143 -9.94 -9.31 1.12
C VAL A 143 -10.51 -10.67 0.73
N GLN A 144 -10.05 -11.76 1.35
CA GLN A 144 -10.44 -13.14 1.00
C GLN A 144 -11.26 -13.87 2.08
N ASP A 145 -11.73 -13.15 3.11
CA ASP A 145 -12.40 -13.68 4.30
C ASP A 145 -11.63 -14.80 5.02
N ALA A 146 -10.30 -14.76 4.94
CA ALA A 146 -9.46 -15.70 5.67
C ALA A 146 -9.40 -15.30 7.16
N PRO A 147 -9.34 -16.28 8.08
CA PRO A 147 -9.14 -15.99 9.49
C PRO A 147 -7.78 -15.30 9.70
N HIS A 148 -7.74 -14.33 10.62
CA HIS A 148 -6.48 -13.74 11.04
C HIS A 148 -5.70 -14.76 11.88
N CYS A 149 -4.53 -15.20 11.42
CA CYS A 149 -3.61 -15.95 12.26
C CYS A 149 -2.91 -14.97 13.21
N THR A 150 -3.34 -14.93 14.48
CA THR A 150 -2.59 -14.31 15.56
C THR A 150 -1.47 -15.27 15.96
N VAL A 151 -0.29 -15.16 15.35
CA VAL A 151 0.90 -15.86 15.86
C VAL A 151 1.43 -15.03 17.03
N GLU A 152 1.07 -15.39 18.26
CA GLU A 152 1.84 -14.96 19.42
C GLU A 152 3.21 -15.66 19.34
N LEU A 153 4.28 -14.86 19.23
CA LEU A 153 5.63 -15.34 19.48
C LEU A 153 5.77 -15.53 20.99
N ILE A 154 5.77 -16.79 21.45
CA ILE A 154 6.14 -17.20 22.81
C ILE A 154 7.66 -17.37 22.88
#